data_AF-A0AA49Q3F7-F1
#
_entry.id   AF-A0AA49Q3F7-F1
#
_cell.length_a   1.000
_cell.length_b   1.000
_cell.length_c   1.000
_cell.angle_alpha   90.00
_cell.angle_beta   90.00
_cell.angle_gamma   90.00
#
_symmetry.space_group_name_H-M   'P 1'
#
loop_
_entity.id
_entity.type
_entity.pdbx_description
1 polymer ?
#
loop_
_entity_poly.entity_id
_entity_poly.type
_entity_poly.pdbx_seq_one_letter_code
_entity_poly.pdbx_strand_id
1 'polypeptide(L)'
;MNLDYFYPFIRFKSLKLNDIFSLCIQIIPLMLLINGFRFKHISAKIVNSVFSIILILISTTITAIILFATFTLNVNEAFMPIHNIRFESSSVVVYRTNYGATTDFGITVRQEKEVIKGVLLVKNLLRKDHVYDISVKKLSDNAVEVMGKKIYLKRNVYFP
;
A
#
# COMPACT_ATOMS: atom_id res chain seq x y z
N MET A 1 5.05 7.65 -0.22
CA MET A 1 5.22 6.19 -0.40
C MET A 1 3.88 5.50 -0.54
N ASN A 2 3.69 4.67 -1.57
CA ASN A 2 2.56 3.74 -1.66
C ASN A 2 2.97 2.42 -0.99
N LEU A 3 2.35 2.09 0.14
CA LEU A 3 2.56 0.84 0.88
C LEU A 3 1.76 -0.31 0.25
N ASP A 4 1.90 -0.49 -1.07
CA ASP A 4 1.16 -1.50 -1.85
C ASP A 4 1.91 -2.86 -1.92
N TYR A 5 2.77 -3.17 -0.95
CA TYR A 5 3.64 -4.35 -0.99
C TYR A 5 3.20 -5.51 -0.07
N PHE A 6 2.41 -5.23 0.98
CA PHE A 6 1.96 -6.25 1.93
C PHE A 6 0.44 -6.29 2.00
N TYR A 7 -0.16 -7.45 1.71
CA TYR A 7 -1.59 -7.66 1.92
C TYR A 7 -1.89 -8.01 3.38
N PRO A 8 -2.97 -7.48 3.99
CA PRO A 8 -3.78 -6.35 3.52
C PRO A 8 -2.98 -5.04 3.55
N PHE A 9 -3.21 -4.17 2.55
CA PHE A 9 -2.48 -2.92 2.47
C PHE A 9 -2.96 -1.97 3.57
N ILE A 10 -2.05 -1.62 4.49
CA ILE A 10 -2.26 -0.55 5.47
C ILE A 10 -1.73 0.73 4.85
N ARG A 11 -2.62 1.72 4.69
CA ARG A 11 -2.29 3.02 4.11
C ARG A 11 -2.84 4.14 4.99
N PHE A 12 -2.08 5.22 5.14
CA PHE A 12 -2.57 6.46 5.71
C PHE A 12 -3.20 7.34 4.63
N LYS A 13 -4.29 8.03 4.99
CA LYS A 13 -4.92 9.07 4.12
C LYS A 13 -3.92 10.15 3.71
N SER A 14 -2.98 10.48 4.60
CA SER A 14 -1.87 11.40 4.31
C SER A 14 -0.68 10.64 3.74
N LEU A 15 -0.25 11.02 2.54
CA LEU A 15 0.96 10.46 1.92
C LEU A 15 2.20 10.66 2.81
N LYS A 16 2.31 11.82 3.48
CA LYS A 16 3.42 12.12 4.41
C LYS A 16 3.46 11.15 5.60
N LEU A 17 2.30 10.71 6.09
CA LEU A 17 2.24 9.72 7.18
C LEU A 17 2.70 8.33 6.72
N ASN A 18 2.48 7.97 5.45
CA ASN A 18 3.06 6.73 4.89
C ASN A 18 4.59 6.79 4.89
N ASP A 19 5.16 7.94 4.53
CA ASP A 19 6.62 8.13 4.51
C ASP A 19 7.20 8.06 5.94
N ILE A 20 6.60 8.78 6.89
CA ILE A 20 7.01 8.75 8.30
C ILE A 20 6.92 7.32 8.87
N PHE A 21 5.81 6.63 8.63
CA PHE A 21 5.63 5.26 9.10
C PHE A 21 6.68 4.30 8.53
N SER A 22 6.98 4.42 7.23
CA SER A 22 8.03 3.63 6.60
C SER A 22 9.40 3.90 7.24
N LEU A 23 9.74 5.17 7.51
CA LEU A 23 10.98 5.52 8.21
C LEU A 23 11.03 4.93 9.62
N CYS A 24 9.91 4.96 10.37
CA CYS A 24 9.85 4.36 11.70
C CYS A 24 10.14 2.85 11.67
N ILE A 25 9.63 2.12 10.67
CA ILE A 25 9.92 0.68 10.52
C ILE A 25 11.41 0.43 10.26
N GLN A 26 12.05 1.28 9.44
CA GLN A 26 13.47 1.15 9.13
C GLN A 26 14.39 1.38 10.33
N ILE A 27 13.90 2.03 11.40
CA ILE A 27 14.65 2.25 12.65
C ILE A 27 14.67 1.00 13.55
N ILE A 28 13.71 0.08 13.40
CA ILE A 28 13.59 -1.12 14.25
C ILE A 28 14.89 -1.97 14.25
N PRO A 29 15.48 -2.31 13.09
CA PRO A 29 16.73 -3.08 13.06
C PRO A 29 17.90 -2.38 13.75
N LEU A 30 17.97 -1.04 13.67
CA LEU A 30 19.01 -0.26 14.34
C LEU A 30 18.83 -0.31 15.87
N MET A 31 17.59 -0.21 16.35
CA MET A 31 17.28 -0.34 17.77
C MET A 31 17.61 -1.74 18.31
N LEU A 32 17.34 -2.78 17.52
CA LEU A 32 17.73 -4.16 17.87
C LEU A 32 19.25 -4.31 17.97
N LEU A 33 20.00 -3.69 17.05
CA LEU A 33 21.46 -3.69 17.09
C LEU A 33 22.00 -2.98 18.34
N ILE A 34 21.52 -1.76 18.62
CA ILE A 34 21.93 -0.97 19.79
C ILE A 34 21.61 -1.69 21.09
N ASN A 35 20.39 -2.22 21.22
CA ASN A 35 19.98 -2.97 22.40
C ASN A 35 20.76 -4.27 22.56
N GLY A 36 21.19 -4.90 21.46
CA GLY A 36 22.01 -6.09 21.47
C GLY A 36 23.33 -5.96 22.22
N PHE A 37 23.93 -4.76 22.24
CA PHE A 37 25.17 -4.52 22.97
C PHE A 37 25.01 -4.63 24.49
N ARG A 38 23.77 -4.55 25.00
CA ARG A 38 23.46 -4.70 26.44
C ARG A 38 23.45 -6.15 26.91
N PHE A 39 23.55 -7.14 26.02
CA PHE A 39 23.59 -8.53 26.44
C PHE A 39 24.87 -8.86 27.23
N LYS A 40 24.74 -9.67 28.29
CA LYS A 40 25.90 -10.05 29.13
C LYS A 40 26.84 -11.01 28.41
N HIS A 41 26.30 -11.95 27.63
CA HIS A 41 27.07 -12.99 26.98
C HIS A 41 27.55 -12.57 25.58
N ILE A 42 28.82 -12.85 25.27
CA ILE A 42 29.43 -12.53 23.97
C ILE A 42 28.72 -13.24 22.81
N SER A 43 28.28 -14.49 23.01
CA SER A 43 27.55 -15.28 22.02
C SER A 43 26.22 -14.62 21.64
N ALA A 44 25.45 -14.17 22.64
CA ALA A 44 24.19 -13.46 22.41
C ALA A 44 24.40 -12.13 21.68
N LYS A 45 25.50 -11.40 21.97
CA LYS A 45 25.86 -10.19 21.22
C LYS A 45 26.12 -10.51 19.75
N ILE A 46 26.92 -11.54 19.46
CA ILE A 46 27.25 -11.92 18.09
C ILE A 46 25.99 -12.32 17.31
N VAL A 47 25.16 -13.20 17.88
CA VAL A 47 23.92 -13.65 17.23
C VAL A 47 22.99 -12.48 16.92
N ASN A 48 22.78 -11.58 17.89
CA ASN A 48 21.93 -10.41 17.69
C ASN A 48 22.50 -9.43 16.66
N SER A 49 23.81 -9.19 16.67
CA SER A 49 24.46 -8.31 15.70
C SER A 49 24.32 -8.85 14.29
N VAL A 50 24.58 -10.15 14.08
CA VAL A 50 24.41 -10.79 12.77
C VAL A 50 22.96 -10.70 12.30
N PHE A 51 22.01 -11.04 13.17
CA PHE A 51 20.58 -10.96 12.84
C PHE A 51 20.14 -9.52 12.51
N SER A 52 20.57 -8.54 13.30
CA SER A 52 20.22 -7.13 13.09
C SER A 52 20.85 -6.58 11.80
N ILE A 53 22.10 -6.94 11.49
CA ILE A 53 22.76 -6.55 10.23
C ILE A 53 22.00 -7.11 9.03
N ILE A 54 21.57 -8.37 9.07
CA ILE A 54 20.75 -8.97 7.99
C ILE A 54 19.45 -8.18 7.80
N LEU A 55 18.75 -7.86 8.89
CA LEU A 55 17.53 -7.05 8.83
C LEU A 55 17.78 -5.64 8.28
N ILE A 56 18.88 -4.99 8.67
CA ILE A 56 19.29 -3.69 8.12
C ILE A 56 19.49 -3.82 6.61
N LEU A 57 20.22 -4.84 6.14
CA LEU A 57 20.51 -5.06 4.72
C LEU A 57 19.23 -5.26 3.89
N ILE A 58 18.28 -6.05 4.39
CA ILE A 58 16.98 -6.26 3.75
C ILE A 58 16.22 -4.94 3.69
N SER A 59 16.15 -4.22 4.81
CA SER A 59 15.43 -2.95 4.92
C SER A 59 15.99 -1.87 3.99
N THR A 60 17.32 -1.72 3.92
CA THR A 60 17.97 -0.76 3.04
C THR A 60 17.79 -1.13 1.56
N THR A 61 17.83 -2.42 1.23
CA THR A 61 17.58 -2.90 -0.14
C THR A 61 16.15 -2.60 -0.59
N ILE A 62 15.15 -2.89 0.25
CA ILE A 62 13.74 -2.54 -0.01
C ILE A 62 13.61 -1.03 -0.21
N THR A 63 14.24 -0.23 0.65
CA THR A 63 14.21 1.23 0.55
C THR A 63 14.85 1.73 -0.74
N ALA A 64 15.98 1.17 -1.14
CA ALA A 64 16.65 1.50 -2.39
C ALA A 64 15.79 1.17 -3.61
N ILE A 65 15.13 0.00 -3.63
CA ILE A 65 14.19 -0.38 -4.69
C ILE A 65 13.03 0.62 -4.77
N ILE A 66 12.45 1.00 -3.62
CA ILE A 66 11.35 1.96 -3.57
C ILE A 66 11.80 3.35 -4.03
N LEU A 67 12.98 3.79 -3.59
CA LEU A 67 13.54 5.09 -3.96
C LEU A 67 13.83 5.15 -5.47
N PHE A 68 14.44 4.10 -6.01
CA PHE A 68 14.68 3.96 -7.44
C PHE A 68 13.38 3.99 -8.23
N ALA A 69 12.37 3.21 -7.82
CA ALA A 69 11.03 3.26 -8.42
C ALA A 69 10.41 4.66 -8.32
N THR A 70 10.67 5.41 -7.24
CA THR A 70 10.11 6.75 -7.03
C THR A 70 10.76 7.82 -7.92
N PHE A 71 12.06 7.73 -8.16
CA PHE A 71 12.77 8.64 -9.06
C PHE A 71 12.52 8.33 -10.53
N THR A 72 12.33 7.05 -10.88
CA THR A 72 12.17 6.61 -12.27
C THR A 72 10.72 6.61 -12.73
N LEU A 73 9.77 6.32 -11.84
CA LEU A 73 8.34 6.37 -12.10
C LEU A 73 7.80 7.63 -11.43
N ASN A 74 7.15 8.53 -12.16
CA ASN A 74 6.55 9.73 -11.60
C ASN A 74 5.39 9.36 -10.63
N VAL A 75 5.70 9.10 -9.36
CA VAL A 75 4.79 8.47 -8.37
C VAL A 75 3.56 9.31 -8.06
N ASN A 76 3.66 10.63 -8.22
CA ASN A 76 2.55 11.54 -7.93
C ASN A 76 1.32 11.32 -8.84
N GLU A 77 1.50 10.63 -9.96
CA GLU A 77 0.42 10.33 -10.91
C GLU A 77 0.05 8.84 -10.96
N ALA A 78 0.73 7.98 -10.16
CA ALA A 78 0.57 6.54 -10.24
C ALA A 78 -0.81 6.03 -9.74
N PHE A 79 -1.50 6.79 -8.88
CA PHE A 79 -2.84 6.46 -8.36
C PHE A 79 -3.65 7.73 -8.10
N MET A 80 -4.17 8.35 -9.16
CA MET A 80 -5.04 9.52 -9.04
C MET A 80 -6.51 9.08 -8.89
N PRO A 81 -7.20 9.38 -7.77
CA PRO A 81 -8.59 8.96 -7.60
C PRO A 81 -9.50 9.69 -8.60
N ILE A 82 -10.31 8.94 -9.35
CA ILE A 82 -11.23 9.44 -10.38
C ILE A 82 -12.68 9.26 -9.96
N HIS A 83 -12.99 8.15 -9.30
CA HIS A 83 -14.32 7.88 -8.74
C HIS A 83 -14.23 7.39 -7.31
N ASN A 84 -15.22 7.78 -6.50
CA ASN A 84 -15.37 7.34 -5.12
C ASN A 84 -16.84 7.04 -4.83
N ILE A 85 -17.14 5.77 -4.57
CA ILE A 85 -18.47 5.30 -4.15
C ILE A 85 -18.41 4.98 -2.67
N ARG A 86 -19.18 5.71 -1.87
CA ARG A 86 -19.26 5.49 -0.42
C ARG A 86 -20.28 4.42 -0.07
N PHE A 87 -19.89 3.57 0.88
CA PHE A 87 -20.73 2.62 1.59
C PHE A 87 -20.68 2.95 3.08
N GLU A 88 -21.54 2.33 3.90
CA GLU A 88 -21.63 2.64 5.34
C GLU A 88 -20.31 2.54 6.09
N SER A 89 -19.49 1.52 5.78
CA SER A 89 -18.24 1.25 6.50
C SER A 89 -17.00 1.15 5.61
N SER A 90 -17.13 1.44 4.31
CA SER A 90 -16.02 1.42 3.36
C SER A 90 -16.30 2.31 2.16
N SER A 91 -15.32 2.54 1.32
CA SER A 91 -15.47 3.21 0.03
C SER A 91 -14.86 2.35 -1.07
N VAL A 92 -15.46 2.38 -2.27
CA VAL A 92 -14.83 1.84 -3.47
C VAL A 92 -14.26 3.02 -4.24
N VAL A 93 -12.94 3.05 -4.38
CA VAL A 93 -12.21 4.12 -5.05
C VAL A 93 -11.58 3.57 -6.32
N VAL A 94 -11.83 4.25 -7.44
CA VAL A 94 -11.18 3.96 -8.72
C VAL A 94 -10.04 4.94 -8.89
N TYR A 95 -8.84 4.41 -9.06
CA TYR A 95 -7.62 5.16 -9.30
C TYR A 95 -7.20 5.04 -10.76
N ARG A 96 -6.88 6.15 -11.39
CA ARG A 96 -6.12 6.21 -12.64
C ARG A 96 -4.68 5.87 -12.35
N THR A 97 -4.09 5.03 -13.18
CA THR A 97 -2.67 4.72 -13.17
C THR A 97 -2.06 5.11 -14.52
N ASN A 98 -0.82 5.57 -14.49
CA ASN A 98 -0.10 6.07 -15.68
C ASN A 98 0.46 4.98 -16.59
N TYR A 99 -0.07 3.76 -16.54
CA TYR A 99 0.41 2.63 -17.36
C TYR A 99 -0.15 2.64 -18.80
N GLY A 100 -0.52 3.80 -19.34
CA GLY A 100 -1.09 3.94 -20.68
C GLY A 100 -0.23 4.76 -21.64
N ALA A 101 -0.36 4.49 -22.94
CA ALA A 101 0.27 5.23 -24.03
C ALA A 101 -0.75 6.19 -24.65
N THR A 102 -0.33 7.44 -24.88
CA THR A 102 -1.00 8.53 -25.64
C THR A 102 -2.48 8.84 -25.34
N THR A 103 -3.41 7.88 -25.43
CA THR A 103 -4.86 8.04 -25.25
C THR A 103 -5.50 7.07 -24.25
N ASP A 104 -4.83 5.99 -23.84
CA ASP A 104 -5.32 5.07 -22.82
C ASP A 104 -4.66 5.29 -21.45
N PHE A 105 -5.28 4.75 -20.40
CA PHE A 105 -4.72 4.76 -19.04
C PHE A 105 -5.01 3.44 -18.33
N GLY A 106 -4.23 3.12 -17.30
CA GLY A 106 -4.55 2.00 -16.44
C GLY A 106 -5.51 2.40 -15.32
N ILE A 107 -6.22 1.43 -14.76
CA ILE A 107 -7.10 1.62 -13.61
C ILE A 107 -6.82 0.60 -12.53
N THR A 108 -6.95 1.03 -11.28
CA THR A 108 -7.02 0.13 -10.13
C THR A 108 -8.21 0.51 -9.28
N VAL A 109 -9.12 -0.45 -9.09
CA VAL A 109 -10.29 -0.32 -8.22
C VAL A 109 -9.96 -0.94 -6.89
N ARG A 110 -10.19 -0.17 -5.82
CA ARG A 110 -9.87 -0.58 -4.44
C ARG A 110 -11.09 -0.42 -3.54
N GLN A 111 -11.26 -1.36 -2.62
CA GLN A 111 -12.11 -1.18 -1.45
C GLN A 111 -11.24 -0.64 -0.31
N GLU A 112 -11.63 0.49 0.25
CA GLU A 112 -10.92 1.16 1.34
C GLU A 112 -11.82 1.27 2.56
N LYS A 113 -11.32 0.82 3.71
CA LYS A 113 -12.03 0.90 4.98
C LYS A 113 -11.17 1.63 6.00
N GLU A 114 -11.70 2.72 6.53
CA GLU A 114 -11.06 3.42 7.63
C GLU A 114 -11.30 2.63 8.92
N VAL A 115 -10.22 2.14 9.52
CA VAL A 115 -10.28 1.35 10.77
C VAL A 115 -10.12 2.27 11.97
N ILE A 116 -9.25 3.26 11.83
CA ILE A 116 -9.00 4.32 12.80
C ILE A 116 -8.83 5.60 11.99
N LYS A 117 -9.12 6.77 12.58
CA LYS A 117 -9.04 8.06 11.89
C LYS A 117 -7.68 8.22 11.20
N GLY A 118 -7.71 8.32 9.87
CA GLY A 118 -6.52 8.47 9.02
C GLY A 118 -5.84 7.17 8.59
N VAL A 119 -6.24 6.00 9.10
CA VAL A 119 -5.68 4.67 8.77
C VAL A 119 -6.69 3.85 7.97
N LEU A 120 -6.31 3.50 6.75
CA LEU A 120 -7.11 2.73 5.80
C LEU A 120 -6.55 1.31 5.68
N LEU A 121 -7.46 0.33 5.75
CA LEU A 121 -7.24 -0.97 5.15
C LEU A 121 -7.70 -0.92 3.70
N VAL A 122 -6.86 -1.41 2.81
CA VAL A 122 -7.09 -1.32 1.37
C VAL A 122 -7.00 -2.71 0.74
N LYS A 123 -7.97 -3.02 -0.12
CA LYS A 123 -8.04 -4.27 -0.90
C LYS A 123 -8.23 -3.94 -2.37
N ASN A 124 -7.38 -4.49 -3.23
CA ASN A 124 -7.56 -4.40 -4.67
C ASN A 124 -8.74 -5.30 -5.10
N LEU A 125 -9.69 -4.72 -5.83
CA LEU A 125 -10.84 -5.42 -6.40
C LEU A 125 -10.63 -5.76 -7.87
N LEU A 126 -10.01 -4.84 -8.61
CA LEU A 126 -9.74 -4.97 -10.04
C LEU A 126 -8.52 -4.14 -10.40
N ARG A 127 -7.66 -4.67 -11.26
CA ARG A 127 -6.63 -3.90 -11.96
C ARG A 127 -6.77 -4.20 -13.44
N LYS A 128 -6.77 -3.16 -14.27
CA LYS A 128 -6.85 -3.30 -15.73
C LYS A 128 -6.01 -2.21 -16.38
N ASP A 129 -5.16 -2.60 -17.31
CA ASP A 129 -4.38 -1.67 -18.12
C ASP A 129 -5.12 -1.41 -19.45
N HIS A 130 -4.77 -0.33 -20.17
CA HIS A 130 -5.38 0.05 -21.45
C HIS A 130 -6.91 0.26 -21.41
N VAL A 131 -7.35 1.26 -20.63
CA VAL A 131 -8.75 1.69 -20.50
C VAL A 131 -8.92 3.09 -21.11
N TYR A 132 -10.00 3.28 -21.87
CA TYR A 132 -10.36 4.56 -22.50
C TYR A 132 -11.52 5.26 -21.76
N ASP A 133 -12.47 4.48 -21.24
CA ASP A 133 -13.63 4.98 -20.50
C ASP A 133 -13.93 4.05 -19.32
N ILE A 134 -14.43 4.63 -18.22
CA ILE A 134 -14.77 3.91 -17.00
C ILE A 134 -16.23 4.19 -16.66
N SER A 135 -17.04 3.13 -16.65
CA SER A 135 -18.34 3.15 -16.00
C SER A 135 -18.25 2.53 -14.61
N VAL A 136 -18.74 3.25 -13.60
CA VAL A 136 -18.85 2.75 -12.22
C VAL A 136 -20.25 3.03 -11.71
N LYS A 137 -20.94 2.01 -11.21
CA LYS A 137 -22.31 2.15 -10.67
C LYS A 137 -22.47 1.40 -9.36
N LYS A 138 -23.05 2.05 -8.35
CA LYS A 138 -23.51 1.37 -7.14
C LYS A 138 -24.77 0.56 -7.49
N LEU A 139 -24.75 -0.75 -7.25
CA LEU A 139 -25.90 -1.63 -7.50
C LEU A 139 -26.72 -1.87 -6.25
N SER A 140 -26.07 -1.96 -5.09
CA SER A 140 -26.68 -2.16 -3.78
C SER A 140 -25.68 -1.76 -2.68
N ASP A 141 -26.00 -1.98 -1.40
CA ASP A 141 -25.11 -1.63 -0.29
C ASP A 141 -23.88 -2.54 -0.13
N ASN A 142 -23.77 -3.60 -0.92
CA ASN A 142 -22.60 -4.46 -0.95
C ASN A 142 -22.16 -4.83 -2.38
N ALA A 143 -22.61 -4.11 -3.40
CA ALA A 143 -22.23 -4.42 -4.77
C ALA A 143 -22.01 -3.17 -5.61
N VAL A 144 -20.96 -3.23 -6.42
CA VAL A 144 -20.60 -2.21 -7.40
C VAL A 144 -20.46 -2.89 -8.77
N GLU A 145 -20.87 -2.21 -9.82
CA GLU A 145 -20.57 -2.57 -11.20
C GLU A 145 -19.42 -1.69 -11.68
N VAL A 146 -18.39 -2.32 -12.23
CA VAL A 146 -17.26 -1.63 -12.86
C VAL A 146 -17.13 -2.18 -14.27
N MET A 147 -17.29 -1.32 -15.28
CA MET A 147 -17.15 -1.70 -16.70
C MET A 147 -17.96 -2.96 -17.08
N GLY A 148 -19.23 -3.03 -16.65
CA GLY A 148 -20.10 -4.18 -16.89
C GLY A 148 -19.86 -5.40 -15.98
N LYS A 149 -18.80 -5.39 -15.16
CA LYS A 149 -18.50 -6.47 -14.21
C LYS A 149 -19.06 -6.15 -12.83
N LYS A 150 -19.97 -6.99 -12.34
CA LYS A 150 -20.49 -6.94 -10.97
C LYS A 150 -19.44 -7.46 -9.98
N ILE A 151 -19.16 -6.68 -8.94
CA ILE A 151 -18.24 -6.99 -7.85
C ILE A 151 -18.99 -6.88 -6.53
N TYR A 152 -19.00 -7.98 -5.76
CA TYR A 152 -19.55 -8.00 -4.41
C TYR A 152 -18.48 -7.63 -3.39
N LEU A 153 -18.83 -6.73 -2.48
CA LEU A 153 -17.97 -6.20 -1.44
C LEU A 153 -18.12 -7.05 -0.19
N LYS A 154 -16.99 -7.50 0.34
CA LYS A 154 -16.95 -8.12 1.67
C LYS A 154 -17.00 -7.01 2.72
N ARG A 155 -17.78 -7.19 3.80
CA ARG A 155 -17.81 -6.28 4.97
C ARG A 155 -16.41 -6.06 5.57
N ASN A 156 -15.61 -7.11 5.49
CA ASN A 156 -14.26 -7.16 6.02
C ASN A 156 -13.25 -6.99 4.89
N VAL A 157 -12.48 -5.90 4.97
CA VAL A 157 -11.35 -5.62 4.09
C VAL A 157 -10.11 -6.32 4.66
N TYR A 158 -10.18 -7.65 4.74
CA TYR A 158 -9.02 -8.50 5.04
C TYR A 158 -8.63 -9.29 3.78
N PHE A 159 -7.48 -9.97 3.86
CA PHE A 159 -6.83 -10.84 2.86
C PHE A 159 -7.78 -11.40 1.76
N PRO A 160 -7.30 -11.54 0.50
CA PRO A 160 -8.10 -11.92 -0.69
C PRO A 160 -9.29 -12.86 -0.44
#